data_AF-A0A7X2MR52-F1
#
_entry.id   AF-A0A7X2MR52-F1
#
_cell.length_a   1.000
_cell.length_b   1.000
_cell.length_c   1.000
_cell.angle_alpha   90.00
_cell.angle_beta   90.00
_cell.angle_gamma   90.00
#
_symmetry.space_group_name_H-M   'P 1'
#
loop_
_entity.id
_entity.type
_entity.pdbx_description
1 polymer ?
#
loop_
_entity_poly.entity_id
_entity_poly.type
_entity_poly.pdbx_seq_one_letter_code
_entity_poly.pdbx_strand_id
1 'polypeptide(L)'
;MIRRFDHRSMRFRLILTIGLILLVFQVISVVWLWHESKEQIQFLVEAQLQKRNMDSHVKREVHEAVASLAVPSLVMITLTLLLCYQAVKWITRPLYQLQRELESRSEENLDPVACHSQVQEIDAVTQAINQLVARLNSSLERERLFTADVAHELRTPLAGLRLHLELIERNSDVKVQPLVQRLDQMTHSVSQLLNLARAGQSFTSGTYQNVGLIEDVILPMEAELSIMLEAHQ
;
A
#
# COMPACT_ATOMS: atom_id res chain seq x y z
N MET A 1 -1.43 17.82 -32.35
CA MET A 1 -1.23 17.35 -30.96
C MET A 1 -0.82 15.87 -31.01
N ILE A 2 0.48 15.59 -31.07
CA ILE A 2 1.03 14.24 -31.28
C ILE A 2 1.04 13.53 -29.93
N ARG A 3 0.09 12.61 -29.72
CA ARG A 3 -0.02 11.77 -28.53
C ARG A 3 1.15 10.79 -28.57
N ARG A 4 2.28 11.15 -27.94
CA ARG A 4 3.42 10.25 -27.74
C ARG A 4 2.89 9.05 -26.95
N PHE A 5 2.78 7.90 -27.60
CA PHE A 5 2.46 6.64 -26.94
C PHE A 5 3.61 6.31 -25.99
N ASP A 6 3.40 6.59 -24.71
CA ASP A 6 4.36 6.28 -23.67
C ASP A 6 4.44 4.76 -23.50
N HIS A 7 5.58 4.18 -23.87
CA HIS A 7 5.84 2.75 -23.82
C HIS A 7 5.87 2.21 -22.37
N ARG A 8 5.81 3.10 -21.37
CA ARG A 8 5.80 2.79 -19.93
C ARG A 8 4.41 2.56 -19.35
N SER A 9 3.34 2.76 -20.11
CA SER A 9 1.97 2.53 -19.65
C SER A 9 1.63 1.03 -19.60
N MET A 10 1.01 0.57 -18.50
CA MET A 10 0.39 -0.76 -18.39
C MET A 10 -0.58 -1.03 -19.53
N ARG A 11 -1.35 -0.03 -19.95
CA ARG A 11 -2.30 -0.19 -21.05
C ARG A 11 -1.61 -0.51 -22.36
N PHE A 12 -0.48 0.14 -22.64
CA PHE A 12 0.32 -0.14 -23.83
C PHE A 12 0.93 -1.54 -23.78
N ARG A 13 1.50 -1.93 -22.62
CA ARG A 13 2.01 -3.29 -22.41
C ARG A 13 0.91 -4.35 -22.55
N LEU A 14 -0.28 -4.09 -22.03
CA LEU A 14 -1.43 -4.98 -22.06
C LEU A 14 -2.01 -5.10 -23.48
N ILE A 15 -2.08 -3.99 -24.22
CA ILE A 15 -2.46 -4.00 -25.64
C ILE A 15 -1.42 -4.75 -26.47
N LEU A 16 -0.13 -4.59 -26.16
CA LEU A 16 0.95 -5.27 -26.89
C LEU A 16 0.96 -6.77 -26.60
N THR A 17 0.74 -7.20 -25.35
CA THR A 17 0.64 -8.64 -25.02
C THR A 17 -0.63 -9.26 -25.59
N ILE A 18 -1.79 -8.60 -25.47
CA ILE A 18 -3.03 -9.07 -26.09
C ILE A 18 -2.87 -9.11 -27.60
N GLY A 19 -2.29 -8.08 -28.21
CA GLY A 19 -2.01 -8.03 -29.64
C GLY A 19 -1.09 -9.16 -30.09
N LEU A 20 -0.06 -9.49 -29.30
CA LEU A 20 0.84 -10.61 -29.58
C LEU A 20 0.13 -11.96 -29.42
N ILE A 21 -0.70 -12.13 -28.40
CA ILE A 21 -1.53 -13.34 -28.22
C ILE A 21 -2.51 -13.50 -29.38
N LEU A 22 -3.19 -12.41 -29.78
CA LEU A 22 -4.12 -12.41 -30.90
C LEU A 22 -3.40 -12.71 -32.21
N LEU A 23 -2.23 -12.12 -32.46
CA LEU A 23 -1.44 -12.38 -33.66
C LEU A 23 -1.00 -13.83 -33.71
N VAL A 24 -0.50 -14.36 -32.60
CA VAL A 24 -0.16 -15.78 -32.47
C VAL A 24 -1.40 -16.62 -32.77
N PHE A 25 -2.54 -16.34 -32.13
CA PHE A 25 -3.80 -17.04 -32.39
C PHE A 25 -4.26 -16.95 -33.86
N GLN A 26 -4.05 -15.80 -34.52
CA GLN A 26 -4.39 -15.59 -35.91
C GLN A 26 -3.50 -16.40 -36.85
N VAL A 27 -2.18 -16.41 -36.62
CA VAL A 27 -1.22 -17.23 -37.38
C VAL A 27 -1.56 -18.70 -37.22
N ILE A 28 -1.87 -19.11 -35.99
CA ILE A 28 -2.29 -20.47 -35.67
C ILE A 28 -3.55 -20.84 -36.42
N SER A 29 -4.57 -19.99 -36.37
CA SER A 29 -5.85 -20.21 -37.06
C SER A 29 -5.67 -20.28 -38.57
N VAL A 30 -4.81 -19.43 -39.16
CA VAL A 30 -4.49 -19.46 -40.60
C VAL A 30 -3.76 -20.75 -40.97
N VAL A 31 -2.79 -21.19 -40.18
CA VAL A 31 -2.07 -22.45 -40.41
C VAL A 31 -3.02 -23.65 -40.29
N TRP A 32 -3.91 -23.63 -39.30
CA TRP A 32 -4.92 -24.67 -39.11
C TRP A 32 -5.91 -24.72 -40.29
N LEU A 33 -6.43 -23.57 -40.72
CA LEU A 33 -7.34 -23.46 -41.86
C LEU A 33 -6.67 -23.88 -43.18
N TRP A 34 -5.40 -23.54 -43.37
CA TRP A 34 -4.60 -23.96 -44.52
C TRP A 34 -4.43 -25.48 -44.55
N HIS A 35 -4.16 -26.10 -43.40
CA HIS A 35 -4.04 -27.54 -43.27
C HIS A 35 -5.36 -28.27 -43.55
N GLU A 36 -6.45 -27.86 -42.89
CA GLU A 36 -7.78 -28.46 -43.06
C GLU A 36 -8.25 -28.37 -44.52
N SER A 37 -8.00 -27.22 -45.17
CA SER A 37 -8.32 -27.04 -46.58
C SER A 37 -7.54 -27.99 -47.49
N LYS A 38 -6.26 -28.27 -47.21
CA LYS A 38 -5.46 -29.20 -48.00
C LYS A 38 -5.94 -30.64 -47.87
N GLU A 39 -6.28 -31.08 -46.66
CA GLU A 39 -6.80 -32.43 -46.44
C GLU A 39 -8.17 -32.63 -47.10
N GLN A 40 -9.08 -31.66 -47.03
CA GLN A 40 -10.38 -31.76 -47.70
C GLN A 40 -10.26 -31.83 -49.23
N ILE A 41 -9.33 -31.08 -49.83
CA ILE A 41 -9.11 -31.11 -51.28
C ILE A 41 -8.52 -32.46 -51.70
N GLN A 42 -7.55 -33.01 -50.95
CA GLN A 42 -7.01 -34.35 -51.24
C GLN A 42 -8.06 -35.43 -51.07
N PHE A 43 -8.87 -35.39 -50.01
CA PHE A 43 -9.95 -36.35 -49.79
C PHE A 43 -11.01 -36.30 -50.90
N LEU A 44 -11.40 -35.10 -51.37
CA LEU A 44 -12.34 -34.97 -52.48
C LEU A 44 -11.75 -35.46 -53.82
N VAL A 45 -10.46 -35.24 -54.05
CA VAL A 45 -9.75 -35.72 -55.27
C VAL A 45 -9.57 -37.24 -55.25
N GLU A 46 -9.20 -37.81 -54.11
CA GLU A 46 -9.04 -39.26 -53.92
C GLU A 46 -10.40 -39.97 -53.93
N ALA A 47 -11.44 -39.39 -53.33
CA ALA A 47 -12.81 -39.89 -53.43
C ALA A 47 -13.39 -39.85 -54.86
N GLN A 48 -12.91 -38.92 -55.70
CA GLN A 48 -13.25 -38.90 -57.13
C GLN A 48 -12.44 -39.94 -57.94
N LEU A 49 -11.20 -40.25 -57.56
CA LEU A 49 -10.37 -41.25 -58.22
C LEU A 49 -10.71 -42.70 -57.80
N GLN A 50 -11.21 -42.91 -56.59
CA GLN A 50 -11.48 -44.23 -56.00
C GLN A 50 -12.94 -44.68 -56.13
N LYS A 51 -13.52 -44.53 -57.33
CA LYS A 51 -14.87 -45.07 -57.66
C LYS A 51 -14.84 -46.49 -58.25
N ARG A 52 -13.82 -47.29 -57.95
CA ARG A 52 -13.76 -48.73 -58.23
C ARG A 52 -13.10 -49.45 -57.04
N ASN A 53 -13.87 -50.33 -56.40
CA ASN A 53 -13.49 -51.26 -55.31
C ASN A 53 -13.42 -50.66 -53.89
N MET A 54 -14.60 -50.52 -53.29
CA MET A 54 -14.83 -50.47 -51.85
C MET A 54 -14.81 -51.91 -51.30
N ASP A 55 -14.18 -52.19 -50.14
CA ASP A 55 -14.83 -53.00 -49.08
C ASP A 55 -14.09 -53.32 -47.76
N SER A 56 -12.84 -52.93 -47.45
CA SER A 56 -12.30 -53.36 -46.13
C SER A 56 -11.25 -52.52 -45.41
N HIS A 57 -10.87 -51.34 -45.90
CA HIS A 57 -9.81 -50.52 -45.26
C HIS A 57 -10.29 -49.33 -44.42
N VAL A 58 -11.61 -49.05 -44.41
CA VAL A 58 -12.20 -47.81 -43.87
C VAL A 58 -12.01 -47.63 -42.36
N LYS A 59 -11.87 -48.69 -41.56
CA LYS A 59 -11.81 -48.56 -40.08
C LYS A 59 -10.43 -48.18 -39.54
N ARG A 60 -9.34 -48.41 -40.27
CA ARG A 60 -7.97 -48.08 -39.82
C ARG A 60 -7.58 -46.65 -40.21
N GLU A 61 -8.00 -46.20 -41.39
CA GLU A 61 -7.71 -44.85 -41.90
C GLU A 61 -8.38 -43.74 -41.07
N VAL A 62 -9.59 -43.98 -40.54
CA VAL A 62 -10.30 -42.97 -39.72
C VAL A 62 -9.55 -42.66 -38.42
N HIS A 63 -8.87 -43.64 -37.81
CA HIS A 63 -8.12 -43.38 -36.57
C HIS A 63 -6.82 -42.61 -36.82
N GLU A 64 -6.15 -42.85 -37.95
CA GLU A 64 -4.98 -42.05 -38.37
C GLU A 64 -5.37 -40.62 -38.75
N ALA A 65 -6.49 -40.43 -39.47
CA ALA A 65 -7.00 -39.11 -39.83
C ALA A 65 -7.51 -38.29 -38.63
N VAL A 66 -8.12 -38.95 -37.63
CA VAL A 66 -8.53 -38.26 -36.39
C VAL A 66 -7.31 -37.91 -35.54
N ALA A 67 -6.27 -38.75 -35.52
CA ALA A 67 -5.03 -38.46 -34.81
C ALA A 67 -4.25 -37.30 -35.44
N SER A 68 -4.23 -37.18 -36.77
CA SER A 68 -3.57 -36.06 -37.46
C SER A 68 -4.23 -34.72 -37.18
N LEU A 69 -5.55 -34.68 -36.92
CA LEU A 69 -6.28 -33.46 -36.53
C LEU A 69 -6.22 -33.14 -35.03
N ALA A 70 -6.24 -34.19 -34.19
CA ALA A 70 -6.29 -34.03 -32.73
C ALA A 70 -4.95 -33.57 -32.13
N VAL A 71 -3.81 -34.05 -32.65
CA VAL A 71 -2.49 -33.70 -32.11
C VAL A 71 -2.16 -32.21 -32.28
N PRO A 72 -2.32 -31.59 -33.48
CA PRO A 72 -2.06 -30.17 -33.66
C PRO A 72 -2.98 -29.29 -32.80
N SER A 73 -4.28 -29.63 -32.71
CA SER A 73 -5.23 -28.85 -31.92
C SER A 73 -4.90 -28.86 -30.42
N LEU A 74 -4.45 -30.00 -29.87
CA LEU A 74 -3.98 -30.09 -28.49
C LEU A 74 -2.73 -29.24 -28.25
N VAL A 75 -1.77 -29.26 -29.19
CA VAL A 75 -0.58 -28.40 -29.15
C VAL A 75 -0.97 -26.91 -29.19
N MET A 76 -1.98 -26.54 -29.96
CA MET A 76 -2.43 -25.14 -30.00
C MET A 76 -3.07 -24.66 -28.71
N ILE A 77 -3.92 -25.49 -28.11
CA ILE A 77 -4.58 -25.17 -26.84
C ILE A 77 -3.52 -24.99 -25.74
N THR A 78 -2.57 -25.92 -25.66
CA THR A 78 -1.50 -25.87 -24.64
C THR A 78 -0.61 -24.63 -24.82
N LEU A 79 -0.22 -24.30 -26.05
CA LEU A 79 0.56 -23.09 -26.34
C LEU A 79 -0.20 -21.81 -25.96
N THR A 80 -1.49 -21.73 -26.29
CA THR A 80 -2.34 -20.57 -25.97
C THR A 80 -2.47 -20.39 -24.45
N LEU A 81 -2.71 -21.48 -23.71
CA LEU A 81 -2.78 -21.44 -22.26
C LEU A 81 -1.47 -20.94 -21.65
N LEU A 82 -0.33 -21.43 -22.16
CA LEU A 82 0.99 -21.08 -21.65
C LEU A 82 1.31 -19.60 -21.86
N LEU A 83 0.99 -19.05 -23.04
CA LEU A 83 1.15 -17.63 -23.33
C LEU A 83 0.24 -16.76 -22.45
N CYS A 84 -1.01 -17.16 -22.26
CA CYS A 84 -1.95 -16.45 -21.40
C CYS A 84 -1.46 -16.43 -19.94
N TYR A 85 -1.01 -17.57 -19.42
CA TYR A 85 -0.43 -17.69 -18.09
C TYR A 85 0.79 -16.77 -17.92
N GLN A 86 1.70 -16.76 -18.92
CA GLN A 86 2.88 -15.90 -18.89
C GLN A 86 2.51 -14.42 -18.88
N ALA A 87 1.54 -14.01 -19.70
CA ALA A 87 1.06 -12.63 -19.79
C ALA A 87 0.44 -12.16 -18.46
N VAL A 88 -0.45 -12.96 -17.86
CA VAL A 88 -1.07 -12.64 -16.56
C VAL A 88 0.00 -12.49 -15.48
N LYS A 89 0.94 -13.43 -15.38
CA LYS A 89 2.02 -13.38 -14.39
C LYS A 89 2.90 -12.13 -14.55
N TRP A 90 3.15 -11.69 -15.77
CA TRP A 90 3.93 -10.48 -16.04
C TRP A 90 3.19 -9.20 -15.66
N ILE A 91 1.89 -9.14 -15.94
CA ILE A 91 1.04 -7.96 -15.67
C ILE A 91 0.80 -7.76 -14.17
N THR A 92 0.65 -8.83 -13.40
CA THR A 92 0.36 -8.76 -11.96
C THR A 92 1.62 -8.62 -11.09
N ARG A 93 2.80 -8.99 -11.60
CA ARG A 93 4.08 -8.88 -10.88
C ARG A 93 4.38 -7.49 -10.28
N PRO A 94 4.24 -6.36 -11.00
CA PRO A 94 4.52 -5.04 -10.43
C PRO A 94 3.50 -4.63 -9.34
N LEU A 95 2.25 -5.09 -9.42
CA LEU A 95 1.25 -4.92 -8.37
C LEU A 95 1.66 -5.67 -7.09
N TYR A 96 2.13 -6.91 -7.24
CA TYR A 96 2.61 -7.71 -6.12
C TYR A 96 3.86 -7.10 -5.47
N GLN A 97 4.75 -6.48 -6.26
CA GLN A 97 5.90 -5.75 -5.72
C GLN A 97 5.48 -4.51 -4.93
N LEU A 98 4.52 -3.73 -5.45
CA LEU A 98 3.97 -2.58 -4.72
C LEU A 98 3.28 -3.03 -3.41
N GLN A 99 2.46 -4.07 -3.47
CA GLN A 99 1.79 -4.66 -2.30
C GLN A 99 2.83 -5.08 -1.25
N ARG A 100 3.87 -5.80 -1.67
CA ARG A 100 4.87 -6.33 -0.74
C ARG A 100 5.71 -5.23 -0.10
N GLU A 101 6.00 -4.15 -0.85
CA GLU A 101 6.65 -2.97 -0.28
C GLU A 101 5.73 -2.29 0.76
N LEU A 102 4.45 -2.11 0.43
CA LEU A 102 3.45 -1.54 1.34
C LEU A 102 3.23 -2.42 2.59
N GLU A 103 3.21 -3.74 2.46
CA GLU A 103 3.06 -4.68 3.59
C GLU A 103 4.34 -4.78 4.44
N SER A 104 5.51 -4.61 3.83
CA SER A 104 6.79 -4.56 4.58
C SER A 104 7.00 -3.25 5.34
N ARG A 105 6.19 -2.23 5.04
CA ARG A 105 6.14 -0.97 5.76
C ARG A 105 5.15 -1.11 6.92
N SER A 106 5.67 -1.44 8.11
CA SER A 106 4.92 -1.40 9.37
C SER A 106 4.35 0.00 9.62
N GLU A 107 3.27 0.06 10.42
CA GLU A 107 2.52 1.26 10.85
C GLU A 107 3.40 2.43 11.36
N GLU A 108 4.65 2.14 11.72
CA GLU A 108 5.63 3.07 12.29
C GLU A 108 6.47 3.86 11.27
N ASN A 109 6.48 3.51 9.97
CA ASN A 109 7.49 4.02 9.04
C ASN A 109 6.93 4.89 7.89
N LEU A 110 6.78 6.19 8.18
CA LEU A 110 6.23 7.25 7.30
C LEU A 110 7.19 7.75 6.21
N ASP A 111 8.31 7.06 5.98
CA ASP A 111 9.24 7.42 4.91
C ASP A 111 8.55 7.35 3.52
N PRO A 112 8.98 8.13 2.53
CA PRO A 112 8.41 8.06 1.19
C PRO A 112 8.58 6.65 0.59
N VAL A 113 7.55 6.15 -0.07
CA VAL A 113 7.56 4.87 -0.79
C VAL A 113 8.48 5.02 -2.00
N ALA A 114 9.63 4.35 -1.98
CA ALA A 114 10.66 4.40 -3.02
C ALA A 114 10.46 3.35 -4.13
N CYS A 115 9.20 2.98 -4.42
CA CYS A 115 8.86 2.06 -5.49
C CYS A 115 9.07 2.71 -6.86
N HIS A 116 10.28 2.59 -7.40
CA HIS A 116 10.57 2.98 -8.78
C HIS A 116 10.07 1.89 -9.74
N SER A 117 8.76 1.88 -9.97
CA SER A 117 8.19 0.99 -10.99
C SER A 117 8.48 1.54 -12.39
N GLN A 118 8.85 0.68 -13.33
CA GLN A 118 8.94 1.07 -14.74
C GLN A 118 7.57 1.47 -15.32
N VAL A 119 6.48 1.14 -14.62
CA VAL A 119 5.10 1.36 -15.02
C VAL A 119 4.56 2.68 -14.48
N GLN A 120 4.10 3.56 -15.38
CA GLN A 120 3.60 4.89 -15.05
C GLN A 120 2.37 4.89 -14.13
N GLU A 121 1.45 3.95 -14.30
CA GLU A 121 0.24 3.88 -13.48
C GLU A 121 0.54 3.50 -12.02
N ILE A 122 1.54 2.65 -11.81
CA ILE A 122 1.99 2.26 -10.47
C ILE A 122 2.71 3.45 -9.81
N ASP A 123 3.56 4.14 -10.56
CA ASP A 123 4.25 5.35 -10.11
C ASP A 123 3.27 6.47 -9.69
N ALA A 124 2.20 6.68 -10.46
CA ALA A 124 1.15 7.65 -10.12
C ALA A 124 0.43 7.31 -8.81
N VAL A 125 0.15 6.03 -8.56
CA VAL A 125 -0.46 5.57 -7.30
C VAL A 125 0.52 5.75 -6.14
N THR A 126 1.78 5.36 -6.32
CA THR A 126 2.84 5.58 -5.32
C THR A 126 2.99 7.08 -4.99
N GLN A 127 2.93 7.94 -5.99
CA GLN A 127 3.00 9.38 -5.80
C GLN A 127 1.78 9.93 -5.04
N ALA A 128 0.56 9.45 -5.33
CA ALA A 128 -0.65 9.83 -4.60
C ALA A 128 -0.59 9.40 -3.13
N ILE A 129 -0.09 8.20 -2.84
CA ILE A 129 0.12 7.70 -1.48
C ILE A 129 1.16 8.59 -0.76
N ASN A 130 2.30 8.87 -1.40
CA ASN A 130 3.32 9.74 -0.82
C ASN A 130 2.80 11.15 -0.53
N GLN A 131 1.93 11.70 -1.39
CA GLN A 131 1.28 12.97 -1.12
C GLN A 131 0.33 12.91 0.08
N LEU A 132 -0.42 11.82 0.25
CA LEU A 132 -1.29 11.61 1.40
C LEU A 132 -0.48 11.54 2.70
N VAL A 133 0.60 10.74 2.71
CA VAL A 133 1.52 10.62 3.85
C VAL A 133 2.15 11.97 4.20
N ALA A 134 2.61 12.73 3.20
CA ALA A 134 3.15 14.07 3.41
C ALA A 134 2.11 15.03 4.03
N ARG A 135 0.86 14.98 3.57
CA ARG A 135 -0.23 15.78 4.15
C ARG A 135 -0.51 15.40 5.59
N LEU A 136 -0.54 14.09 5.90
CA LEU A 136 -0.72 13.58 7.26
C LEU A 136 0.38 14.07 8.19
N ASN A 137 1.65 13.92 7.80
CA ASN A 137 2.80 14.43 8.54
C ASN A 137 2.69 15.94 8.80
N SER A 138 2.33 16.71 7.78
CA SER A 138 2.14 18.16 7.95
C SER A 138 1.01 18.50 8.93
N SER A 139 -0.03 17.66 9.01
CA SER A 139 -1.17 17.89 9.91
C SER A 139 -0.82 17.55 11.34
N LEU A 140 -0.14 16.43 11.57
CA LEU A 140 0.38 16.04 12.88
C LEU A 140 1.37 17.08 13.41
N GLU A 141 2.24 17.62 12.55
CA GLU A 141 3.18 18.67 12.96
C GLU A 141 2.48 19.98 13.34
N ARG A 142 1.40 20.35 12.64
CA ARG A 142 0.57 21.51 13.01
C ARG A 142 -0.14 21.30 14.34
N GLU A 143 -0.63 20.10 14.62
CA GLU A 143 -1.29 19.77 15.89
C GLU A 143 -0.31 19.85 17.08
N ARG A 144 0.95 19.45 16.85
CA ARG A 144 2.05 19.55 17.83
C ARG A 144 2.37 20.99 18.17
N LEU A 145 2.55 21.82 17.15
CA LEU A 145 2.80 23.25 17.32
C LEU A 145 1.62 23.93 18.01
N PHE A 146 0.37 23.62 17.60
CA PHE A 146 -0.83 24.15 18.25
C PHE A 146 -0.90 23.80 19.74
N THR A 147 -0.60 22.56 20.12
CA THR A 147 -0.60 22.15 21.54
C THR A 147 0.45 22.91 22.35
N ALA A 148 1.63 23.15 21.76
CA ALA A 148 2.69 23.93 22.41
C ALA A 148 2.31 25.41 22.55
N ASP A 149 1.72 26.01 21.52
CA ASP A 149 1.30 27.41 21.51
C ASP A 149 0.15 27.65 22.49
N VAL A 150 -0.87 26.77 22.51
CA VAL A 150 -2.00 26.84 23.46
C VAL A 150 -1.51 26.76 24.92
N ALA A 151 -0.51 25.92 25.20
CA ALA A 151 0.06 25.83 26.54
C ALA A 151 0.66 27.17 27.01
N HIS A 152 1.32 27.89 26.11
CA HIS A 152 1.93 29.18 26.39
C HIS A 152 0.88 30.28 26.52
N GLU A 153 -0.06 30.33 25.57
CA GLU A 153 -1.15 31.30 25.53
C GLU A 153 -2.14 31.16 26.70
N LEU A 154 -2.27 29.99 27.32
CA LEU A 154 -3.08 29.81 28.54
C LEU A 154 -2.32 30.21 29.81
N ARG A 155 -0.99 30.07 29.84
CA ARG A 155 -0.17 30.41 31.03
C ARG A 155 -0.14 31.91 31.29
N THR A 156 -0.05 32.72 30.24
CA THR A 156 -0.02 34.20 30.32
C THR A 156 -1.28 34.81 30.97
N PRO A 157 -2.51 34.50 30.54
CA PRO A 157 -3.73 35.03 31.16
C PRO A 157 -3.96 34.45 32.56
N LEU A 158 -3.60 33.18 32.82
CA LEU A 158 -3.67 32.61 34.18
C LEU A 158 -2.74 33.34 35.16
N ALA A 159 -1.52 33.65 34.74
CA ALA A 159 -0.59 34.46 35.53
C ALA A 159 -1.12 35.89 35.74
N GLY A 160 -1.75 36.49 34.73
CA GLY A 160 -2.38 37.81 34.83
C GLY A 160 -3.57 37.83 35.81
N LEU A 161 -4.43 36.81 35.78
CA LEU A 161 -5.53 36.64 36.72
C LEU A 161 -5.03 36.44 38.15
N ARG A 162 -3.98 35.63 38.34
CA ARG A 162 -3.33 35.45 39.64
C ARG A 162 -2.81 36.77 40.18
N LEU A 163 -2.07 37.53 39.36
CA LEU A 163 -1.54 38.84 39.75
C LEU A 163 -2.66 39.81 40.16
N HIS A 164 -3.77 39.84 39.41
CA HIS A 164 -4.93 40.68 39.75
C HIS A 164 -5.55 40.29 41.09
N LEU A 165 -5.70 38.99 41.37
CA LEU A 165 -6.20 38.49 42.64
C LEU A 165 -5.26 38.86 43.79
N GLU A 166 -3.96 38.66 43.64
CA GLU A 166 -2.95 39.07 44.64
C GLU A 166 -2.97 40.60 44.88
N LEU A 167 -3.25 41.40 43.85
CA LEU A 167 -3.38 42.86 43.96
C LEU A 167 -4.65 43.27 44.71
N ILE A 168 -5.77 42.56 44.51
CA ILE A 168 -7.03 42.78 45.23
C ILE A 168 -6.86 42.40 46.70
N GLU A 169 -6.19 41.29 47.00
CA GLU A 169 -5.87 40.87 48.37
C GLU A 169 -5.05 41.92 49.14
N ARG A 170 -4.12 42.59 48.46
CA ARG A 170 -3.29 43.65 49.06
C ARG A 170 -4.04 44.97 49.26
N ASN A 171 -4.96 45.32 48.37
CA ASN A 171 -5.62 46.63 48.36
C ASN A 171 -7.02 46.61 49.00
N SER A 172 -7.57 45.44 49.33
CA SER A 172 -8.90 45.27 49.89
C SER A 172 -8.87 44.18 50.97
N ASP A 173 -9.57 44.36 52.09
CA ASP A 173 -9.66 43.36 53.18
C ASP A 173 -10.56 42.15 52.81
N VAL A 174 -10.63 41.85 51.51
CA VAL A 174 -11.44 40.79 50.92
C VAL A 174 -10.58 39.53 50.81
N LYS A 175 -11.01 38.44 51.45
CA LYS A 175 -10.33 37.14 51.37
C LYS A 175 -10.50 36.51 49.99
N VAL A 176 -9.52 36.67 49.12
CA VAL A 176 -9.47 36.05 47.77
C VAL A 176 -8.68 34.73 47.71
N GLN A 177 -8.05 34.32 48.82
CA GLN A 177 -7.41 33.00 49.01
C GLN A 177 -8.16 31.80 48.36
N PRO A 178 -9.48 31.60 48.59
CA PRO A 178 -10.20 30.49 47.98
C PRO A 178 -10.31 30.58 46.45
N LEU A 179 -10.31 31.79 45.88
CA LEU A 179 -10.28 32.00 44.42
C LEU A 179 -8.90 31.69 43.84
N VAL A 180 -7.82 32.11 44.53
CA VAL A 180 -6.44 31.82 44.15
C VAL A 180 -6.19 30.30 44.16
N GLN A 181 -6.63 29.59 45.20
CA GLN A 181 -6.52 28.13 45.26
C GLN A 181 -7.25 27.44 44.11
N ARG A 182 -8.43 27.95 43.72
CA ARG A 182 -9.21 27.39 42.60
C ARG A 182 -8.54 27.64 41.24
N LEU A 183 -7.90 28.80 41.08
CA LEU A 183 -7.10 29.14 39.91
C LEU A 183 -5.85 28.26 39.80
N ASP A 184 -5.16 27.99 40.91
CA ASP A 184 -4.01 27.09 40.94
C ASP A 184 -4.41 25.65 40.57
N GLN A 185 -5.57 25.18 41.08
CA GLN A 185 -6.11 23.86 40.73
C GLN A 185 -6.43 23.75 39.24
N MET A 186 -7.06 24.78 38.67
CA MET A 186 -7.35 24.85 37.23
C MET A 186 -6.07 24.88 36.39
N THR A 187 -5.07 25.65 36.81
CA THR A 187 -3.76 25.74 36.16
C THR A 187 -3.06 24.37 36.16
N HIS A 188 -3.15 23.64 37.26
CA HIS A 188 -2.60 22.30 37.38
C HIS A 188 -3.30 21.31 36.44
N SER A 189 -4.63 21.28 36.42
CA SER A 189 -5.39 20.39 35.52
C SER A 189 -5.12 20.69 34.04
N VAL A 190 -5.04 21.96 33.65
CA VAL A 190 -4.68 22.36 32.28
C VAL A 190 -3.28 21.88 31.92
N SER A 191 -2.32 22.01 32.84
CA SER A 191 -0.95 21.53 32.63
C SER A 191 -0.89 20.01 32.45
N GLN A 192 -1.67 19.24 33.23
CA GLN A 192 -1.77 17.78 33.10
C GLN A 192 -2.37 17.37 31.75
N LEU A 193 -3.45 18.03 31.31
CA LEU A 193 -4.07 17.75 30.02
C LEU A 193 -3.12 18.03 28.84
N LEU A 194 -2.38 19.13 28.89
CA LEU A 194 -1.39 19.49 27.86
C LEU A 194 -0.21 18.52 27.84
N ASN A 195 0.24 18.05 28.99
CA ASN A 195 1.27 17.02 29.08
C ASN A 195 0.79 15.69 28.49
N LEU A 196 -0.45 15.30 28.75
CA LEU A 196 -1.05 14.10 28.18
C LEU A 196 -1.22 14.21 26.65
N ALA A 197 -1.67 15.37 26.16
CA ALA A 197 -1.76 15.66 24.73
C ALA A 197 -0.38 15.61 24.05
N ARG A 198 0.68 16.12 24.69
CA ARG A 198 2.07 16.03 24.18
C ARG A 198 2.61 14.61 24.16
N ALA A 199 2.34 13.83 25.21
CA ALA A 199 2.76 12.44 25.27
C ALA A 199 2.11 11.62 24.15
N GLY A 200 0.78 11.74 23.96
CA GLY A 200 0.05 11.08 22.87
C GLY A 200 0.63 11.37 21.48
N GLN A 201 0.98 12.63 21.20
CA GLN A 201 1.55 13.05 19.92
C GLN A 201 2.99 12.58 19.69
N SER A 202 3.74 12.27 20.75
CA SER A 202 5.09 11.71 20.63
C SER A 202 5.03 10.26 20.17
N PHE A 203 4.02 9.50 20.64
CA PHE A 203 3.75 8.13 20.20
C PHE A 203 3.27 8.06 18.74
N THR A 204 2.36 8.94 18.32
CA THR A 204 1.78 8.87 16.95
C THR A 204 2.76 9.16 15.82
N SER A 205 3.86 9.87 16.06
CA SER A 205 4.82 10.21 15.00
C SER A 205 6.05 9.32 14.97
N GLY A 206 5.98 8.13 15.58
CA GLY A 206 7.06 7.14 15.51
C GLY A 206 8.35 7.56 16.21
N THR A 207 8.34 8.65 16.99
CA THR A 207 9.50 9.11 17.75
C THR A 207 9.55 8.39 19.09
N TYR A 208 9.83 7.09 19.04
CA TYR A 208 10.01 6.28 20.24
C TYR A 208 11.44 6.46 20.72
N GLN A 209 11.60 7.11 21.87
CA GLN A 209 12.89 7.14 22.55
C GLN A 209 13.07 5.78 23.23
N ASN A 210 14.07 5.01 22.80
CA ASN A 210 14.39 3.75 23.44
C ASN A 210 15.05 4.08 24.78
N VAL A 211 14.32 3.87 25.87
CA VAL A 211 14.78 4.14 27.24
C VAL A 211 15.04 2.80 27.91
N GLY A 212 16.27 2.61 28.38
CA GLY A 212 16.62 1.43 29.15
C GLY A 212 15.97 1.49 30.52
N LEU A 213 14.83 0.83 30.72
CA LEU A 213 14.04 0.90 31.95
C LEU A 213 14.88 0.70 33.23
N ILE A 214 15.87 -0.19 33.19
CA ILE A 214 16.73 -0.47 34.33
C ILE A 214 17.74 0.66 34.56
N GLU A 215 18.45 1.07 33.51
CA GLU A 215 19.54 2.05 33.59
C GLU A 215 19.04 3.49 33.79
N ASP A 216 18.01 3.88 33.04
CA ASP A 216 17.55 5.27 32.95
C ASP A 216 16.45 5.60 33.96
N VAL A 217 15.75 4.60 34.50
CA VAL A 217 14.58 4.82 35.38
C VAL A 217 14.74 4.14 36.74
N ILE A 218 15.01 2.83 36.79
CA ILE A 218 15.04 2.08 38.06
C ILE A 218 16.25 2.46 38.92
N LEU A 219 17.47 2.43 38.37
CA LEU A 219 18.69 2.78 39.12
C LEU A 219 18.66 4.20 39.72
N PRO A 220 18.27 5.26 38.98
CA PRO A 220 18.19 6.60 39.56
C PRO A 220 17.05 6.78 40.57
N MET A 221 15.92 6.06 40.44
CA MET A 221 14.81 6.16 41.39
C MET A 221 15.01 5.30 42.66
N GLU A 222 15.93 4.34 42.64
CA GLU A 222 16.17 3.42 43.77
C GLU A 222 16.54 4.17 45.06
N ALA A 223 17.39 5.20 44.94
CA ALA A 223 17.82 6.03 46.06
C ALA A 223 16.67 6.85 46.68
N GLU A 224 15.73 7.32 45.87
CA GLU A 224 14.58 8.11 46.34
C GLU A 224 13.53 7.20 46.98
N LEU A 225 13.30 6.02 46.39
CA LEU A 225 12.42 4.99 46.92
C LEU A 225 12.92 4.42 48.25
N SER A 226 14.23 4.23 48.43
CA SER A 226 14.80 3.78 49.71
C SER A 226 14.61 4.82 50.81
N ILE A 227 14.76 6.11 50.51
CA ILE A 227 14.53 7.20 51.46
C ILE A 227 13.05 7.27 51.85
N MET A 228 12.12 7.10 50.90
CA MET A 228 10.68 7.07 51.20
C MET A 228 10.28 5.86 52.05
N LEU A 229 10.95 4.72 51.88
CA LEU A 229 10.74 3.52 52.68
C LEU A 229 11.22 3.70 54.13
N GLU A 230 12.35 4.37 54.33
CA GLU A 230 12.87 4.69 55.67
C GLU A 230 12.03 5.74 56.39
N ALA A 231 11.45 6.70 55.67
CA ALA A 231 10.59 7.74 56.26
C ALA A 231 9.18 7.25 56.67
N HIS A 232 8.86 5.98 56.43
CA HIS A 232 7.58 5.34 56.78
C HIS A 232 7.70 4.17 57.76
N GLN A 233 8.88 3.96 58.35
CA GLN A 233 9.07 3.14 59.56
C GLN A 233 9.15 4.02 60.80
#